data_AF-A0AAV7JPC9-F1
#
_entry.id   AF-A0AAV7JPC9-F1
#
_cell.length_a   1.000
_cell.length_b   1.000
_cell.length_c   1.000
_cell.angle_alpha   90.00
_cell.angle_beta   90.00
_cell.angle_gamma   90.00
#
_symmetry.space_group_name_H-M   'P 1'
#
loop_
_entity.id
_entity.type
_entity.pdbx_description
1 polymer ?
#
loop_
_entity_poly.entity_id
_entity_poly.type
_entity_poly.pdbx_seq_one_letter_code
_entity_poly.pdbx_strand_id
1 'polypeptide(L)'
;MLERIVKIKKPVQKALLDLEIGININDDELTHILIIVKTLDPLKLAVEVLCRRDANFISAEATIKFLLEEIQIILLPFTKLEFLKQLKNGLFSKAIVMLQS
;
A
#
# COMPACT_ATOMS: atom_id res chain seq x y z
N MET A 1 12.27 9.03 2.34
CA MET A 1 12.80 8.25 3.48
C MET A 1 12.24 6.83 3.52
N LEU A 2 10.92 6.65 3.35
CA LEU A 2 10.26 5.33 3.37
C LEU A 2 10.80 4.35 2.30
N GLU A 3 11.12 4.83 1.10
CA GLU A 3 11.80 3.98 0.09
C GLU A 3 13.10 3.35 0.58
N ARG A 4 13.88 4.07 1.39
CA ARG A 4 15.15 3.54 1.93
C ARG A 4 14.88 2.40 2.91
N ILE A 5 13.81 2.49 3.69
CA ILE A 5 13.37 1.43 4.61
C ILE A 5 13.04 0.15 3.82
N VAL A 6 12.28 0.27 2.74
CA VAL A 6 11.95 -0.85 1.84
C VAL A 6 13.22 -1.46 1.24
N LYS A 7 14.19 -0.63 0.83
CA LYS A 7 15.46 -1.08 0.22
C LYS A 7 16.39 -1.77 1.23
N ILE A 8 16.44 -1.30 2.49
CA ILE A 8 17.31 -1.84 3.55
C ILE A 8 16.82 -3.19 4.08
N LYS A 9 15.52 -3.48 3.99
CA LYS A 9 14.97 -4.76 4.46
C LYS A 9 15.64 -5.98 3.83
N LYS A 10 15.75 -6.02 2.49
CA LYS A 10 16.33 -7.16 1.77
C LYS A 10 17.76 -7.52 2.23
N PRO A 11 18.71 -6.57 2.27
CA PRO A 11 20.05 -6.87 2.75
C PRO A 11 20.10 -7.21 4.25
N VAL A 12 19.26 -6.58 5.09
CA VAL A 12 19.20 -6.91 6.53
C VAL A 12 18.65 -8.32 6.74
N GLN A 13 17.56 -8.70 6.07
CA GLN A 13 17.00 -10.04 6.18
C GLN A 13 17.94 -11.11 5.65
N LYS A 14 18.66 -10.81 4.56
CA LYS A 14 19.71 -11.68 4.05
C LYS A 14 20.84 -11.84 5.08
N ALA A 15 21.32 -10.76 5.69
CA ALA A 15 22.35 -10.83 6.72
C ALA A 15 21.88 -11.61 7.96
N LEU A 16 20.61 -11.49 8.36
CA LEU A 16 20.04 -12.29 9.45
C LEU A 16 20.03 -13.79 9.11
N LEU A 17 19.67 -14.14 7.87
CA LEU A 17 19.73 -15.52 7.38
C LEU A 17 21.17 -16.05 7.32
N ASP A 18 22.11 -15.25 6.82
CA ASP A 18 23.54 -15.59 6.73
C ASP A 18 24.15 -15.81 8.12
N LEU A 19 23.62 -15.16 9.17
CA LEU A 19 24.02 -15.32 10.57
C LEU A 19 23.19 -16.35 11.34
N GLU A 20 22.28 -17.08 10.68
CA GLU A 20 21.35 -18.04 11.29
C GLU A 20 20.47 -17.45 12.41
N ILE A 21 20.23 -16.13 12.38
CA ILE A 21 19.39 -15.44 13.34
C ILE A 21 17.94 -15.56 12.90
N GLY A 22 17.13 -16.28 13.68
CA GLY A 22 15.70 -16.55 13.43
C GLY A 22 14.75 -15.35 13.57
N ILE A 23 15.20 -14.13 13.26
CA ILE A 23 14.37 -12.94 13.24
C ILE A 23 13.77 -12.79 11.85
N ASN A 24 12.44 -12.87 11.75
CA ASN A 24 11.72 -12.61 10.51
C ASN A 24 11.16 -11.18 10.52
N ILE A 25 11.45 -10.40 9.48
CA ILE A 25 10.88 -9.05 9.33
C ILE A 25 9.46 -9.18 8.79
N ASN A 26 8.49 -8.59 9.47
CA ASN A 26 7.07 -8.67 9.12
C ASN A 26 6.79 -8.12 7.70
N ASP A 27 6.33 -8.99 6.81
CA ASP A 27 6.00 -8.65 5.42
C ASP A 27 4.76 -7.77 5.29
N ASP A 28 3.82 -7.87 6.25
CA ASP A 28 2.57 -7.10 6.22
C ASP A 28 2.84 -5.61 6.46
N GLU A 29 3.63 -5.26 7.48
CA GLU A 29 4.01 -3.87 7.77
C GLU A 29 4.76 -3.22 6.60
N LEU A 30 5.60 -3.98 5.90
CA LEU A 30 6.30 -3.50 4.73
C LEU A 30 5.41 -3.31 3.52
N THR A 31 4.40 -4.16 3.38
CA THR A 31 3.38 -3.98 2.35
C THR A 31 2.68 -2.64 2.54
N HIS A 32 2.34 -2.27 3.79
CA HIS A 32 1.77 -0.95 4.10
C HIS A 32 2.74 0.20 3.77
N ILE A 33 4.02 0.07 4.13
CA ILE A 33 5.03 1.09 3.81
C ILE A 33 5.19 1.24 2.29
N LEU A 34 5.17 0.13 1.53
CA LEU A 34 5.28 0.14 0.08
C LEU A 34 4.07 0.83 -0.57
N ILE A 35 2.86 0.63 -0.04
CA ILE A 35 1.65 1.34 -0.48
C ILE A 35 1.84 2.83 -0.29
N ILE A 36 2.23 3.26 0.92
CA ILE A 36 2.45 4.67 1.23
C ILE A 36 3.46 5.27 0.26
N VAL A 37 4.59 4.59 0.02
CA VAL A 37 5.61 5.02 -0.95
C VAL A 37 4.99 5.21 -2.35
N LYS A 38 4.23 4.22 -2.83
CA LYS A 38 3.60 4.29 -4.16
C LYS A 38 2.55 5.40 -4.28
N THR A 39 1.79 5.67 -3.23
CA THR A 39 0.78 6.74 -3.19
C THR A 39 1.42 8.12 -3.15
N LEU A 40 2.63 8.25 -2.60
CA LEU A 40 3.35 9.53 -2.52
C LEU A 40 3.90 9.99 -3.87
N ASP A 41 4.16 9.08 -4.81
CA ASP A 41 4.65 9.42 -6.16
C ASP A 41 3.66 10.29 -6.97
N PRO A 42 2.41 9.87 -7.20
CA PRO A 42 1.43 10.71 -7.90
C PRO A 42 1.10 11.97 -7.11
N LEU A 43 1.13 11.92 -5.77
CA LEU A 43 0.94 13.11 -4.93
C LEU A 43 2.03 14.14 -5.16
N LYS A 44 3.30 13.71 -5.22
CA LYS A 44 4.42 14.59 -5.51
C LYS A 44 4.27 15.24 -6.89
N LEU A 45 3.93 14.47 -7.92
CA LEU A 45 3.69 14.99 -9.28
C LEU A 45 2.54 16.02 -9.29
N ALA A 46 1.44 15.72 -8.59
CA ALA A 46 0.31 16.64 -8.50
C ALA A 46 0.71 17.95 -7.82
N VAL A 47 1.46 17.90 -6.71
CA VAL A 47 1.99 19.09 -6.03
C VAL A 47 2.94 19.86 -6.94
N GLU A 48 3.84 19.18 -7.64
CA GLU A 48 4.76 19.83 -8.58
C GLU A 48 4.00 20.62 -9.65
N VAL A 49 2.95 20.03 -10.24
CA VAL A 49 2.12 20.69 -11.27
C VAL A 49 1.30 21.85 -10.69
N LEU A 50 0.65 21.65 -9.54
CA LEU A 50 -0.18 22.66 -8.88
C LEU A 50 0.63 23.86 -8.38
N CYS A 51 1.89 23.65 -7.99
CA CYS A 51 2.78 24.70 -7.53
C CYS A 51 3.52 25.43 -8.67
N ARG A 52 3.31 25.06 -9.94
CA ARG A 52 3.91 25.79 -11.05
C ARG A 52 3.29 27.18 -11.19
N ARG A 53 4.10 28.13 -11.62
CA ARG A 53 3.68 29.53 -11.83
C ARG A 53 2.59 29.69 -12.90
N ASP A 54 2.53 28.77 -13.85
CA ASP A 54 1.57 28.71 -14.96
C ASP A 54 0.33 27.86 -14.65
N ALA A 55 0.20 27.33 -13.43
CA ALA A 55 -0.97 26.56 -13.03
C ALA A 55 -2.23 27.43 -13.07
N ASN A 56 -3.23 26.97 -13.81
CA ASN A 56 -4.55 27.57 -13.90
C ASN A 56 -5.63 26.59 -13.38
N PHE A 57 -6.85 27.08 -13.19
CA PHE A 57 -7.94 26.29 -12.63
C PHE A 57 -8.22 24.99 -13.40
N ILE A 58 -8.16 25.03 -14.74
CA ILE A 58 -8.39 23.86 -15.59
C ILE A 58 -7.30 22.81 -15.37
N SER A 59 -6.03 23.24 -15.37
CA SER A 59 -4.91 22.34 -15.10
C SER A 59 -4.93 21.78 -13.68
N ALA A 60 -5.40 22.57 -12.70
CA ALA A 60 -5.53 22.12 -11.32
C ALA A 60 -6.63 21.06 -11.17
N GLU A 61 -7.78 21.27 -11.78
CA GLU A 61 -8.87 20.29 -11.79
C GLU A 61 -8.44 18.97 -12.44
N ALA A 62 -7.79 19.03 -13.60
CA ALA A 62 -7.27 17.85 -14.29
C ALA A 62 -6.22 17.11 -13.44
N THR A 63 -5.33 17.86 -12.77
CA THR A 63 -4.29 17.28 -11.91
C THR A 63 -4.89 16.59 -10.68
N ILE A 64 -5.92 17.17 -10.06
CA ILE A 64 -6.60 16.56 -8.91
C ILE A 64 -7.36 15.29 -9.35
N LYS A 65 -8.03 15.31 -10.50
CA LYS A 65 -8.69 14.10 -11.04
C LYS A 65 -7.69 12.98 -11.30
N PHE A 66 -6.58 13.30 -11.97
CA PHE A 66 -5.48 12.36 -12.19
C PHE A 66 -4.95 11.77 -10.88
N LEU A 67 -4.70 12.61 -9.87
CA LEU A 67 -4.23 12.17 -8.56
C LEU A 67 -5.21 11.16 -7.92
N LEU A 68 -6.51 11.46 -7.94
CA LEU A 68 -7.52 10.60 -7.33
C LEU A 68 -7.63 9.25 -8.05
N GLU A 69 -7.58 9.24 -9.38
CA GLU A 69 -7.59 8.02 -10.20
C GLU A 69 -6.39 7.13 -9.90
N GLU A 70 -5.17 7.70 -9.87
CA GLU A 70 -3.95 6.95 -9.54
C GLU A 70 -3.98 6.37 -8.13
N ILE A 71 -4.40 7.16 -7.13
CA ILE A 71 -4.53 6.70 -5.75
C ILE A 71 -5.55 5.55 -5.66
N GLN A 72 -6.68 5.66 -6.38
CA GLN A 72 -7.71 4.61 -6.38
C GLN A 72 -7.18 3.31 -6.97
N ILE A 73 -6.41 3.36 -8.07
CA ILE A 73 -5.77 2.19 -8.68
C ILE A 73 -4.79 1.53 -7.71
N ILE A 74 -3.99 2.34 -7.00
CA ILE A 74 -3.01 1.82 -6.03
C ILE A 74 -3.70 1.15 -4.84
N LEU A 75 -4.83 1.68 -4.36
CA LEU A 75 -5.53 1.18 -3.18
C LEU A 75 -6.53 0.03 -3.47
N LEU A 76 -7.02 -0.11 -4.71
CA LEU A 76 -7.97 -1.14 -5.15
C LEU A 76 -7.58 -2.59 -4.80
N PRO A 77 -6.32 -3.04 -4.97
CA PRO A 77 -5.90 -4.38 -4.60
C PRO A 77 -6.02 -4.64 -3.10
N PHE A 78 -5.83 -3.61 -2.28
CA PHE A 78 -5.72 -3.73 -0.82
C PHE A 78 -7.07 -3.71 -0.13
N THR A 79 -7.99 -2.85 -0.58
CA THR A 79 -9.39 -2.91 -0.11
C THR A 79 -10.05 -4.23 -0.45
N LYS A 80 -9.73 -4.82 -1.61
CA LYS A 80 -10.25 -6.14 -2.00
C LYS A 80 -9.64 -7.27 -1.19
N LEU A 81 -8.34 -7.22 -0.86
CA LEU A 81 -7.69 -8.22 -0.01
C LEU A 81 -8.21 -8.19 1.44
N GLU A 82 -8.41 -7.00 2.01
CA GLU A 82 -8.98 -6.85 3.36
C GLU A 82 -10.44 -7.34 3.38
N PHE A 83 -11.24 -6.97 2.37
CA PHE A 83 -12.61 -7.42 2.21
C PHE A 83 -12.70 -8.94 2.00
N LEU A 84 -11.81 -9.54 1.19
CA LEU A 84 -11.75 -11.00 1.00
C LEU A 84 -11.26 -11.74 2.24
N LYS A 85 -10.32 -11.17 3.01
CA LYS A 85 -9.92 -11.72 4.33
C LYS A 85 -11.09 -11.67 5.32
N GLN A 86 -11.84 -10.57 5.37
CA GLN A 86 -13.02 -10.43 6.22
C GLN A 86 -14.15 -11.38 5.78
N LEU A 87 -14.38 -11.55 4.47
CA LEU A 87 -15.35 -12.52 3.95
C LEU A 87 -14.93 -13.95 4.31
N LYS A 88 -13.66 -14.30 4.14
CA LYS A 88 -13.13 -15.62 4.49
C LYS A 88 -13.27 -15.87 5.99
N ASN A 89 -12.92 -14.92 6.85
CA ASN A 89 -13.06 -15.13 8.30
C ASN A 89 -14.54 -15.16 8.76
N GLY A 90 -15.42 -14.39 8.12
CA GLY A 90 -16.86 -14.36 8.41
C GLY A 90 -17.64 -15.58 7.88
N LEU A 91 -17.27 -16.13 6.71
CA LEU A 91 -17.91 -17.33 6.15
C LEU A 91 -17.50 -18.60 6.88
N PHE A 92 -16.24 -18.74 7.29
CA PHE A 92 -15.78 -19.93 8.00
C PHE A 92 -16.36 -20.00 9.42
N SER A 93 -16.53 -18.85 10.09
CA SER A 93 -17.23 -18.77 11.38
C SER A 93 -18.70 -19.24 11.28
N LYS A 94 -19.44 -18.81 10.25
CA LYS A 94 -20.84 -19.23 10.06
C LYS A 94 -20.97 -20.68 9.58
N ALA A 95 -20.05 -21.17 8.75
CA ALA A 95 -20.08 -22.55 8.26
C ALA A 95 -19.81 -23.59 9.37
N ILE A 96 -18.94 -23.28 10.34
CA ILE A 96 -18.68 -24.16 11.49
C ILE A 96 -19.88 -24.22 12.43
N VAL A 97 -20.55 -23.08 12.67
CA VAL A 97 -21.76 -23.03 13.52
C VAL A 97 -22.95 -23.75 12.86
N MET A 98 -23.04 -23.75 11.53
CA MET A 98 -24.14 -24.40 10.80
C MET A 98 -23.95 -25.91 10.60
N LEU A 99 -22.75 -26.46 10.85
CA LEU A 99 -22.46 -27.90 10.79
C LEU A 99 -22.47 -28.59 12.17
N GLN A 100 -22.74 -27.84 13.24
CA GLN A 100 -22.85 -28.35 14.62
C GLN A 100 -24.26 -28.28 15.21
N SER A 101 -25.28 -27.94 14.40
CA SER A 101 -26.71 -27.95 14.75
C SER A 101 -27.45 -29.01 13.97
#